data_AF-A0A356F135-F1
#
_entry.id   AF-A0A356F135-F1
#
_cell.length_a   1.000
_cell.length_b   1.000
_cell.length_c   1.000
_cell.angle_alpha   90.00
_cell.angle_beta   90.00
_cell.angle_gamma   90.00
#
_symmetry.space_group_name_H-M   'P 1'
#
loop_
_entity.id
_entity.type
_entity.pdbx_description
1 polymer ?
#
loop_
_entity_poly.entity_id
_entity_poly.type
_entity_poly.pdbx_seq_one_letter_code
_entity_poly.pdbx_strand_id
1 'polypeptide(L)'
;MQKFKIWQGESLMAKFDINKKGYDTEQVDTFINKLSLKYEEKLSEQKDRVFALKNELSGLEDRLENYKNKDKQISQALIYAVEKAEQIENNASKLYDLEIKRIRLLYKNWEELVTKMLMVDIPSSLKREIGQFNNTVKEVLEQNNRMSGSVIRKDLHNNSNNYIRNLLNKMDYAFNSKNNQNADQKLLNNFAKETEKENMRMIDLSGKLDKIKVKGTGNMAENYLNSEETDDNSVFAKTLMRKKSEPNPSESGFNLEDALNPKEDLDEIMKAFDFFIENDENGEK
;
A
#
# COMPACT_ATOMS: atom_id res chain seq x y z
N MET A 1 17.58 40.39 -9.34
CA MET A 1 18.55 41.49 -9.30
C MET A 1 19.76 41.06 -8.50
N GLN A 2 20.94 41.21 -9.12
CA GLN A 2 22.26 40.76 -8.65
C GLN A 2 22.69 41.44 -7.34
N LYS A 3 23.44 40.71 -6.51
CA LYS A 3 24.54 41.27 -5.71
C LYS A 3 25.72 40.31 -5.73
N PHE A 4 26.48 40.33 -6.83
CA PHE A 4 27.82 39.76 -6.84
C PHE A 4 28.71 40.66 -5.99
N LYS A 5 29.12 40.17 -4.82
CA LYS A 5 30.20 40.78 -4.02
C LYS A 5 31.48 40.63 -4.84
N ILE A 6 31.88 41.73 -5.49
CA ILE A 6 33.16 41.88 -6.15
C ILE A 6 34.24 41.64 -5.08
N TRP A 7 35.07 40.63 -5.31
CA TRP A 7 36.21 40.30 -4.48
C TRP A 7 37.21 41.45 -4.58
N GLN A 8 37.18 42.38 -3.62
CA GLN A 8 38.24 43.37 -3.47
C GLN A 8 39.49 42.60 -3.04
N GLY A 9 40.35 42.28 -4.01
CA GLY A 9 41.72 41.91 -3.71
C GLY A 9 42.40 43.13 -3.13
N GLU A 10 42.50 43.19 -1.80
CA GLU A 10 43.44 44.09 -1.11
C GLU A 10 44.83 43.77 -1.65
N SER A 11 45.29 44.59 -2.59
CA SER A 11 46.69 44.59 -3.03
C SER A 11 47.51 45.07 -1.84
N LEU A 12 48.05 44.12 -1.07
CA LEU A 12 49.07 44.37 -0.07
C LEU A 12 50.33 44.83 -0.81
N MET A 13 50.43 46.12 -1.13
CA MET A 13 51.67 46.74 -1.56
C MET A 13 52.63 46.77 -0.36
N ALA A 14 53.33 45.66 -0.16
CA ALA A 14 54.41 45.57 0.81
C ALA A 14 55.54 46.51 0.36
N LYS A 15 55.91 47.45 1.23
CA LYS A 15 57.09 48.30 1.05
C LYS A 15 58.26 47.59 1.72
N PHE A 16 59.28 47.26 0.95
CA PHE A 16 60.50 46.62 1.43
C PHE A 16 61.63 47.64 1.43
N ASP A 17 62.51 47.57 2.43
CA ASP A 17 63.69 48.43 2.47
C ASP A 17 64.69 48.03 1.36
N ILE A 18 65.29 49.03 0.70
CA ILE A 18 66.23 48.81 -0.42
C ILE A 18 67.65 48.91 0.11
N ASN A 19 68.40 47.81 0.07
CA ASN A 19 69.81 47.78 0.43
C ASN A 19 70.68 47.76 -0.84
N LYS A 20 71.39 48.86 -1.10
CA LYS A 20 72.28 49.14 -2.25
C LYS A 20 71.71 48.91 -3.67
N LYS A 21 71.31 47.69 -4.03
CA LYS A 21 70.80 47.28 -5.37
C LYS A 21 69.67 46.23 -5.31
N GLY A 22 68.94 46.12 -4.20
CA GLY A 22 67.82 45.18 -4.11
C GLY A 22 67.01 45.37 -2.82
N TYR A 23 65.89 44.68 -2.73
CA TYR A 23 65.10 44.60 -1.50
C TYR A 23 65.82 43.75 -0.45
N ASP A 24 65.63 44.07 0.81
CA ASP A 24 66.13 43.27 1.93
C ASP A 24 65.56 41.84 1.89
N THR A 25 66.45 40.86 1.78
CA THR A 25 66.10 39.46 1.53
C THR A 25 65.32 38.86 2.70
N GLU A 26 65.64 39.25 3.93
CA GLU A 26 64.95 38.75 5.13
C GLU A 26 63.49 39.24 5.20
N GLN A 27 63.23 40.51 4.87
CA GLN A 27 61.88 41.09 4.82
C GLN A 27 61.03 40.48 3.71
N VAL A 28 61.64 40.21 2.55
CA VAL A 28 60.96 39.57 1.41
C VAL A 28 60.65 38.12 1.72
N ASP A 29 61.58 37.35 2.29
CA ASP A 29 61.37 35.95 2.65
C ASP A 29 60.31 35.79 3.75
N THR A 30 60.31 36.67 4.77
CA THR A 30 59.24 36.66 5.77
C THR A 30 57.88 37.01 5.18
N PHE A 31 57.81 37.94 4.21
CA PHE A 31 56.57 38.25 3.51
C PHE A 31 56.10 37.09 2.63
N ILE A 32 57.00 36.45 1.86
CA ILE A 32 56.69 35.28 1.02
C ILE A 32 56.19 34.13 1.90
N ASN A 33 56.85 33.85 3.03
CA ASN A 33 56.43 32.81 3.96
C ASN A 33 55.07 33.12 4.58
N LYS A 34 54.81 34.37 5.00
CA LYS A 34 53.51 34.79 5.52
C LYS A 34 52.41 34.71 4.47
N LEU A 35 52.73 35.00 3.21
CA LEU A 35 51.80 34.91 2.10
C LEU A 35 51.51 33.44 1.74
N SER A 36 52.55 32.61 1.69
CA SER A 36 52.47 31.15 1.51
C SER A 36 51.55 30.54 2.56
N LEU A 37 51.78 30.86 3.83
CA LEU A 37 51.03 30.31 4.95
C LEU A 37 49.55 30.72 4.91
N LYS A 38 49.25 31.97 4.52
CA LYS A 38 47.86 32.42 4.29
C LYS A 38 47.18 31.72 3.12
N TYR A 39 47.92 31.40 2.05
CA TYR A 39 47.36 30.66 0.92
C TYR A 39 47.15 29.19 1.27
N GLU A 40 48.08 28.57 2.00
CA GLU A 40 47.94 27.21 2.52
C GLU A 40 46.75 27.10 3.49
N GLU A 41 46.57 28.06 4.38
CA GLU A 41 45.44 28.14 5.30
C GLU A 41 44.11 28.22 4.54
N LYS A 42 43.97 29.15 3.58
CA LYS A 42 42.78 29.25 2.73
C LYS A 42 42.53 28.00 1.90
N LEU A 43 43.59 27.35 1.41
CA LEU A 43 43.48 26.11 0.64
C LEU A 43 43.01 24.96 1.53
N SER A 44 43.49 24.90 2.78
CA SER A 44 43.04 23.91 3.77
C SER A 44 41.55 24.10 4.09
N GLU A 45 41.12 25.33 4.40
CA GLU A 45 39.70 25.63 4.68
C GLU A 45 38.80 25.24 3.50
N GLN A 46 39.24 25.52 2.27
CA GLN A 46 38.49 25.13 1.07
C GLN A 46 38.42 23.62 0.91
N LYS A 47 39.50 22.89 1.18
CA LYS A 47 39.52 21.42 1.14
C LYS A 47 38.57 20.83 2.18
N ASP A 48 38.60 21.33 3.40
CA ASP A 48 37.73 20.86 4.48
C ASP A 48 36.24 21.08 4.13
N ARG A 49 35.92 22.24 3.55
CA ARG A 49 34.57 22.55 3.08
C ARG A 49 34.14 21.65 1.93
N VAL A 50 35.01 21.40 0.96
CA VAL A 50 34.73 20.49 -0.16
C VAL A 50 34.50 19.06 0.37
N PHE A 51 35.28 18.63 1.34
CA PHE A 51 35.13 17.32 1.96
C PHE A 51 33.80 17.19 2.72
N ALA A 52 33.43 18.20 3.50
CA ALA A 52 32.13 18.25 4.19
C ALA A 52 30.97 18.19 3.20
N LEU A 53 30.99 19.01 2.14
CA LEU A 53 29.96 19.02 1.10
C LEU A 53 29.88 17.70 0.35
N LYS A 54 31.02 17.05 0.08
CA LYS A 54 31.05 15.75 -0.58
C LYS A 54 30.44 14.65 0.30
N ASN A 55 30.71 14.67 1.60
CA ASN A 55 30.09 13.74 2.55
C ASN A 55 28.58 13.99 2.68
N GLU A 56 28.15 15.25 2.69
CA GLU A 56 26.72 15.59 2.68
C GLU A 56 26.04 15.10 1.41
N LEU A 57 26.65 15.30 0.24
CA LEU A 57 26.13 14.79 -1.04
C LEU A 57 26.01 13.27 -1.03
N SER A 58 27.05 12.56 -0.59
CA SER A 58 27.00 11.09 -0.46
C SER A 58 25.86 10.65 0.46
N GLY A 59 25.72 11.28 1.63
CA GLY A 59 24.63 10.94 2.56
C GLY A 59 23.23 11.28 2.03
N LEU A 60 23.11 12.32 1.20
CA LEU A 60 21.87 12.67 0.50
C LEU A 60 21.53 11.66 -0.60
N GLU A 61 22.53 11.20 -1.35
CA GLU A 61 22.39 10.16 -2.37
C GLU A 61 21.93 8.83 -1.75
N ASP A 62 22.56 8.40 -0.65
CA ASP A 62 22.16 7.19 0.08
C ASP A 62 20.71 7.27 0.58
N ARG A 63 20.29 8.43 1.07
CA ARG A 63 18.90 8.65 1.50
C ARG A 63 17.95 8.59 0.31
N LEU A 64 18.31 9.20 -0.80
CA LEU A 64 17.50 9.20 -2.02
C LEU A 64 17.31 7.78 -2.57
N GLU A 65 18.36 6.98 -2.56
CA GLU A 65 18.30 5.57 -2.95
C GLU A 65 17.41 4.75 -1.99
N ASN A 66 17.55 4.96 -0.69
CA ASN A 66 16.68 4.35 0.30
C ASN A 66 15.20 4.72 0.10
N TYR A 67 14.90 5.98 -0.24
CA TYR A 67 13.53 6.40 -0.55
C TYR A 67 12.99 5.73 -1.81
N LYS A 68 13.80 5.64 -2.88
CA LYS A 68 13.41 4.93 -4.11
C LYS A 68 13.14 3.45 -3.86
N ASN A 69 13.97 2.79 -3.05
CA ASN A 69 13.78 1.38 -2.70
C ASN A 69 12.49 1.16 -1.90
N LYS A 70 12.20 2.03 -0.92
CA LYS A 70 10.92 2.01 -0.19
C LYS A 70 9.74 2.22 -1.11
N ASP A 71 9.83 3.17 -2.04
CA ASP A 71 8.76 3.46 -3.00
C ASP A 71 8.47 2.27 -3.92
N LYS A 72 9.52 1.57 -4.38
CA LYS A 72 9.40 0.33 -5.14
C LYS A 72 8.73 -0.79 -4.34
N GLN A 73 9.12 -0.97 -3.08
CA GLN A 73 8.50 -1.98 -2.19
C GLN A 73 7.03 -1.67 -1.93
N ILE A 74 6.70 -0.40 -1.67
CA ILE A 74 5.31 0.05 -1.48
C ILE A 74 4.50 -0.22 -2.75
N SER A 75 5.04 0.12 -3.92
CA SER A 75 4.38 -0.12 -5.20
C SER A 75 4.12 -1.62 -5.43
N GLN A 76 5.10 -2.47 -5.12
CA GLN A 76 4.95 -3.92 -5.25
C GLN A 76 3.93 -4.49 -4.25
N ALA A 77 3.91 -4.00 -3.02
CA ALA A 77 2.92 -4.37 -2.02
C ALA A 77 1.50 -3.95 -2.43
N LEU A 78 1.34 -2.78 -3.04
CA LEU A 78 0.05 -2.30 -3.57
C LEU A 78 -0.44 -3.16 -4.72
N ILE A 79 0.43 -3.53 -5.67
CA ILE A 79 0.08 -4.44 -6.76
C ILE A 79 -0.38 -5.78 -6.19
N TYR A 80 0.39 -6.37 -5.26
CA TYR A 80 0.02 -7.62 -4.62
C TYR A 80 -1.31 -7.53 -3.85
N ALA A 81 -1.55 -6.43 -3.13
CA ALA A 81 -2.80 -6.22 -2.41
C ALA A 81 -4.00 -6.15 -3.36
N VAL A 82 -3.86 -5.49 -4.51
CA VAL A 82 -4.89 -5.40 -5.55
C VAL A 82 -5.17 -6.76 -6.16
N GLU A 83 -4.12 -7.50 -6.57
CA GLU A 83 -4.27 -8.86 -7.10
C GLU A 83 -4.94 -9.78 -6.08
N LYS A 84 -4.57 -9.68 -4.80
CA LYS A 84 -5.18 -10.49 -3.75
C LYS A 84 -6.64 -10.12 -3.50
N ALA A 85 -6.98 -8.83 -3.55
CA ALA A 85 -8.36 -8.38 -3.44
C ALA A 85 -9.22 -8.92 -4.61
N GLU A 86 -8.70 -8.87 -5.83
CA GLU A 86 -9.37 -9.42 -7.02
C GLU A 86 -9.56 -10.95 -6.91
N GLN A 87 -8.56 -11.67 -6.40
CA GLN A 87 -8.69 -13.10 -6.12
C GLN A 87 -9.78 -13.39 -5.09
N ILE A 88 -9.87 -12.61 -4.01
CA ILE A 88 -10.89 -12.77 -2.97
C ILE A 88 -12.28 -12.49 -3.55
N GLU A 89 -12.43 -11.42 -4.34
CA GLU A 89 -13.69 -11.08 -4.99
C GLU A 89 -14.16 -12.19 -5.94
N ASN A 90 -13.25 -12.67 -6.80
CA ASN A 90 -13.54 -13.77 -7.73
C ASN A 90 -13.92 -15.07 -6.99
N ASN A 91 -13.23 -15.38 -5.90
CA ASN A 91 -13.52 -16.55 -5.09
C ASN A 91 -14.87 -16.42 -4.36
N ALA A 92 -15.16 -15.24 -3.80
CA ALA A 92 -16.44 -14.94 -3.17
C ALA A 92 -17.59 -15.05 -4.18
N SER A 93 -17.44 -14.48 -5.38
CA SER A 93 -18.42 -14.60 -6.47
C SER A 93 -18.71 -16.06 -6.80
N LYS A 94 -17.66 -16.88 -7.00
CA LYS A 94 -17.81 -18.31 -7.27
C LYS A 94 -18.52 -19.05 -6.13
N LEU A 95 -18.19 -18.71 -4.88
CA LEU A 95 -18.83 -19.31 -3.71
C LEU A 95 -20.32 -18.95 -3.64
N TYR A 96 -20.67 -17.68 -3.87
CA TYR A 96 -22.05 -17.24 -3.93
C TYR A 96 -22.83 -17.93 -5.06
N ASP A 97 -22.23 -18.07 -6.24
CA ASP A 97 -22.85 -18.79 -7.35
C ASP A 97 -23.16 -20.26 -7.00
N LEU A 98 -22.24 -20.93 -6.30
CA LEU A 98 -22.45 -22.30 -5.83
C LEU A 98 -23.54 -22.39 -4.77
N GLU A 99 -23.55 -21.48 -3.80
CA GLU A 99 -24.56 -21.49 -2.74
C GLU A 99 -25.95 -21.15 -3.30
N ILE A 100 -26.05 -20.23 -4.26
CA ILE A 100 -27.28 -19.96 -4.99
C ILE A 100 -27.76 -21.22 -5.73
N LYS A 101 -26.86 -21.92 -6.42
CA LYS A 101 -27.21 -23.20 -7.08
C LYS A 101 -27.70 -24.24 -6.07
N ARG A 102 -27.06 -24.33 -4.90
CA ARG A 102 -27.46 -25.23 -3.81
C ARG A 102 -28.84 -24.88 -3.27
N ILE A 103 -29.13 -23.61 -3.01
CA ILE A 103 -30.44 -23.13 -2.56
C ILE A 103 -31.52 -23.45 -3.60
N ARG A 104 -31.23 -23.24 -4.89
CA ARG A 104 -32.15 -23.61 -5.99
C ARG A 104 -32.43 -25.11 -6.03
N LEU A 105 -31.41 -25.95 -5.83
CA LEU A 105 -31.57 -27.40 -5.76
C LEU A 105 -32.44 -27.82 -4.57
N LEU A 106 -32.18 -27.24 -3.39
CA LEU A 106 -32.97 -27.51 -2.19
C LEU A 106 -34.43 -27.10 -2.38
N TYR A 107 -34.67 -25.93 -2.99
CA TYR A 107 -36.02 -25.49 -3.35
C TYR A 107 -36.70 -26.45 -4.32
N LYS A 108 -36.01 -26.93 -5.36
CA LYS A 108 -36.56 -27.92 -6.29
C LYS A 108 -36.93 -29.23 -5.58
N ASN A 109 -36.07 -29.72 -4.68
CA ASN A 109 -36.35 -30.92 -3.89
C ASN A 109 -37.55 -30.71 -2.94
N TRP A 110 -37.65 -29.52 -2.36
CA TRP A 110 -38.78 -29.14 -1.51
C TRP A 110 -40.08 -29.03 -2.30
N GLU A 111 -40.06 -28.45 -3.50
CA GLU A 111 -41.20 -28.39 -4.42
C GLU A 111 -41.66 -29.79 -4.84
N GLU A 112 -40.73 -30.71 -5.11
CA GLU A 112 -41.06 -32.10 -5.41
C GLU A 112 -41.71 -32.80 -4.19
N LEU A 113 -41.19 -32.57 -2.98
CA LEU A 113 -41.75 -33.10 -1.74
C LEU A 113 -43.17 -32.56 -1.50
N VAL A 114 -43.36 -31.25 -1.63
CA VAL A 114 -44.67 -30.61 -1.51
C VAL A 114 -45.64 -31.14 -2.55
N THR A 115 -45.20 -31.34 -3.79
CA THR A 115 -46.04 -31.91 -4.85
C THR A 115 -46.49 -33.32 -4.50
N LYS A 116 -45.56 -34.18 -4.05
CA LYS A 116 -45.88 -35.54 -3.58
C LYS A 116 -46.82 -35.53 -2.37
N MET A 117 -46.61 -34.59 -1.45
CA MET A 117 -47.45 -34.43 -0.27
C MET A 117 -48.86 -34.02 -0.70
N LEU A 118 -49.02 -33.04 -1.59
CA LEU A 118 -50.32 -32.60 -2.14
C LEU A 118 -51.08 -33.67 -2.94
N MET A 119 -50.45 -34.79 -3.32
CA MET A 119 -51.13 -35.96 -3.91
C MET A 119 -51.81 -36.84 -2.85
N VAL A 120 -51.44 -36.69 -1.58
CA VAL A 120 -52.12 -37.29 -0.43
C VAL A 120 -53.18 -36.31 0.07
N ASP A 121 -54.33 -36.81 0.54
CA ASP A 121 -55.40 -35.94 1.05
C ASP A 121 -54.93 -35.29 2.37
N ILE A 122 -54.70 -33.97 2.33
CA ILE A 122 -54.11 -33.19 3.41
C ILE A 122 -55.11 -32.15 3.91
N PRO A 123 -55.19 -31.90 5.22
CA PRO A 123 -56.01 -30.84 5.79
C PRO A 123 -55.80 -29.49 5.09
N SER A 124 -56.91 -28.82 4.79
CA SER A 124 -56.99 -27.56 4.03
C SER A 124 -56.24 -26.40 4.69
N SER A 125 -56.03 -26.43 6.00
CA SER A 125 -55.18 -25.48 6.73
C SER A 125 -53.71 -25.57 6.32
N LEU A 126 -53.16 -26.79 6.25
CA LEU A 126 -51.77 -27.03 5.88
C LEU A 126 -51.53 -26.72 4.39
N LYS A 127 -52.51 -27.02 3.52
CA LYS A 127 -52.45 -26.65 2.10
C LYS A 127 -52.35 -25.13 1.89
N ARG A 128 -53.05 -24.34 2.72
CA ARG A 128 -52.99 -22.88 2.69
C ARG A 128 -51.63 -22.35 3.17
N GLU A 129 -51.08 -22.89 4.25
CA GLU A 129 -49.78 -22.48 4.78
C GLU A 129 -48.62 -22.80 3.82
N ILE A 130 -48.65 -23.99 3.19
CA ILE A 130 -47.68 -24.36 2.16
C ILE A 130 -47.76 -23.40 0.96
N GLY A 131 -48.96 -23.01 0.54
CA GLY A 131 -49.16 -22.03 -0.54
C GLY A 131 -48.62 -20.64 -0.20
N GLN A 132 -48.84 -20.18 1.04
CA GLN A 132 -48.33 -18.89 1.52
C GLN A 132 -46.80 -18.87 1.62
N PHE A 133 -46.20 -19.95 2.11
CA PHE A 133 -44.74 -20.11 2.16
C PHE A 133 -44.14 -20.15 0.75
N ASN A 134 -44.76 -20.87 -0.18
CA ASN A 134 -44.27 -20.95 -1.56
C ASN A 134 -44.31 -19.57 -2.25
N ASN A 135 -45.35 -18.77 -2.01
CA ASN A 135 -45.45 -17.41 -2.53
C ASN A 135 -44.39 -16.47 -1.93
N THR A 136 -44.16 -16.53 -0.62
CA THR A 136 -43.10 -15.72 0.03
C THR A 136 -41.71 -16.10 -0.46
N VAL A 137 -41.42 -17.38 -0.66
CA VAL A 137 -40.14 -17.83 -1.21
C VAL A 137 -39.97 -17.37 -2.66
N LYS A 138 -41.02 -17.40 -3.49
CA LYS A 138 -40.99 -16.85 -4.85
C LYS A 138 -40.73 -15.35 -4.85
N GLU A 139 -41.37 -14.59 -3.97
CA GLU A 139 -41.12 -13.15 -3.83
C GLU A 139 -39.66 -12.85 -3.44
N VAL A 140 -39.08 -13.60 -2.49
CA VAL A 140 -37.68 -13.43 -2.08
C VAL A 140 -36.71 -13.76 -3.23
N LEU A 141 -36.98 -14.81 -4.01
CA LEU A 141 -36.17 -15.16 -5.18
C LEU A 141 -36.25 -14.09 -6.28
N GLU A 142 -37.44 -13.52 -6.53
CA GLU A 142 -37.62 -12.44 -7.50
C GLU A 142 -36.97 -11.12 -7.05
N GLN A 143 -37.03 -10.77 -5.76
CA GLN A 143 -36.36 -9.60 -5.21
C GLN A 143 -34.83 -9.72 -5.35
N ASN A 144 -34.27 -10.90 -5.12
CA ASN A 144 -32.83 -11.13 -5.27
C ASN A 144 -32.36 -10.94 -6.73
N ASN A 145 -33.15 -11.38 -7.71
CA ASN A 145 -32.86 -11.15 -9.13
C ASN A 145 -32.86 -9.65 -9.51
N ARG A 146 -33.66 -8.82 -8.83
CA ARG A 146 -33.70 -7.36 -9.05
C ARG A 146 -32.48 -6.66 -8.44
N MET A 147 -31.97 -7.15 -7.31
CA MET A 147 -30.81 -6.61 -6.59
C MET A 147 -29.51 -6.74 -7.40
N SER A 148 -29.28 -7.87 -8.08
CA SER A 148 -28.05 -8.09 -8.86
C SER A 148 -27.92 -7.21 -10.13
N GLY A 149 -29.01 -6.67 -10.67
CA GLY A 149 -29.00 -6.01 -11.99
C GLY A 149 -28.97 -4.48 -12.00
N SER A 150 -29.59 -3.83 -11.02
CA SER A 150 -29.95 -2.40 -11.07
C SER A 150 -29.17 -1.53 -10.08
N VAL A 151 -28.93 -2.01 -8.87
CA VAL A 151 -28.41 -1.17 -7.77
C VAL A 151 -26.91 -0.93 -7.95
N ILE A 152 -26.12 -1.98 -8.17
CA ILE A 152 -24.66 -1.90 -8.31
C ILE A 152 -24.25 -1.04 -9.53
N ARG A 153 -24.94 -1.19 -10.68
CA ARG A 153 -24.64 -0.39 -11.88
C ARG A 153 -24.99 1.09 -11.73
N LYS A 154 -26.11 1.42 -11.08
CA LYS A 154 -26.51 2.81 -10.84
C LYS A 154 -25.61 3.46 -9.80
N ASP A 155 -25.25 2.75 -8.73
CA ASP A 155 -24.39 3.27 -7.68
C ASP A 155 -22.97 3.50 -8.19
N LEU A 156 -22.42 2.57 -9.00
CA LEU A 156 -21.11 2.74 -9.62
C LEU A 156 -21.08 3.91 -10.62
N HIS A 157 -22.15 4.07 -11.42
CA HIS A 157 -22.28 5.19 -12.37
C HIS A 157 -22.48 6.54 -11.67
N ASN A 158 -23.22 6.57 -10.56
CA ASN A 158 -23.40 7.78 -9.76
C ASN A 158 -22.10 8.18 -9.05
N ASN A 159 -21.33 7.20 -8.57
CA ASN A 159 -20.06 7.46 -7.89
C ASN A 159 -18.97 7.95 -8.86
N SER A 160 -18.90 7.38 -10.08
CA SER A 160 -17.99 7.87 -11.11
C SER A 160 -18.34 9.30 -11.57
N ASN A 161 -19.63 9.60 -11.73
CA ASN A 161 -20.08 10.96 -12.05
C ASN A 161 -19.72 11.94 -10.94
N ASN A 162 -19.80 11.55 -9.66
CA ASN A 162 -19.38 12.39 -8.54
C ASN A 162 -17.86 12.59 -8.50
N TYR A 163 -17.07 11.57 -8.82
CA TYR A 163 -15.62 11.69 -8.92
C TYR A 163 -15.19 12.62 -10.05
N ILE A 164 -15.79 12.47 -11.24
CA ILE A 164 -15.56 13.34 -12.40
C ILE A 164 -16.00 14.78 -12.06
N ARG A 165 -17.14 14.96 -11.41
CA ARG A 165 -17.62 16.28 -10.96
C ARG A 165 -16.67 16.92 -9.94
N ASN A 166 -16.13 16.13 -9.00
CA ASN A 166 -15.14 16.61 -8.04
C ASN A 166 -13.80 16.95 -8.71
N LEU A 167 -13.35 16.18 -9.71
CA LEU A 167 -12.15 16.49 -10.48
C LEU A 167 -12.34 17.75 -11.33
N LEU A 168 -13.49 17.89 -11.99
CA LEU A 168 -13.84 19.07 -12.78
C LEU A 168 -13.91 20.31 -11.88
N ASN A 169 -14.53 20.21 -10.70
CA ASN A 169 -14.52 21.28 -9.72
C ASN A 169 -13.09 21.63 -9.28
N LYS A 170 -12.22 20.64 -9.01
CA LYS A 170 -10.80 20.88 -8.67
C LYS A 170 -10.02 21.52 -9.81
N MET A 171 -10.25 21.13 -11.06
CA MET A 171 -9.62 21.71 -12.24
C MET A 171 -10.10 23.14 -12.49
N ASP A 172 -11.38 23.42 -12.32
CA ASP A 172 -11.96 24.76 -12.41
C ASP A 172 -11.42 25.67 -11.29
N TYR A 173 -11.20 25.12 -10.08
CA TYR A 173 -10.48 25.81 -9.00
C TYR A 173 -9.02 26.08 -9.36
N ALA A 174 -8.27 25.12 -9.89
CA ALA A 174 -6.87 25.32 -10.29
C ALA A 174 -6.73 26.37 -11.41
N PHE A 175 -7.73 26.47 -12.29
CA PHE A 175 -7.77 27.45 -13.36
C PHE A 175 -8.12 28.86 -12.84
N ASN A 176 -9.02 28.96 -11.86
CA ASN A 176 -9.51 30.24 -11.31
C ASN A 176 -8.78 30.72 -10.02
N SER A 177 -7.95 29.88 -9.39
CA SER A 177 -7.23 30.14 -8.12
C SER A 177 -6.15 31.23 -8.23
N LYS A 178 -5.67 31.54 -9.45
CA LYS A 178 -4.72 32.65 -9.66
C LYS A 178 -5.25 34.03 -9.26
N ASN A 179 -6.55 34.18 -8.97
CA ASN A 179 -7.19 35.49 -8.73
C ASN A 179 -7.82 35.72 -7.35
N ASN A 180 -7.73 34.83 -6.35
CA ASN A 180 -8.46 35.10 -5.08
C ASN A 180 -7.91 34.44 -3.80
N GLN A 181 -7.02 35.14 -3.09
CA GLN A 181 -6.47 34.74 -1.78
C GLN A 181 -7.52 34.65 -0.65
N ASN A 182 -8.72 35.22 -0.84
CA ASN A 182 -9.80 35.19 0.16
C ASN A 182 -10.65 33.90 0.11
N ALA A 183 -10.58 33.13 -0.98
CA ALA A 183 -11.30 31.86 -1.11
C ALA A 183 -10.62 30.73 -0.31
N ASP A 184 -9.29 30.75 -0.23
CA ASP A 184 -8.47 29.72 0.42
C ASP A 184 -8.74 29.64 1.93
N GLN A 185 -8.93 30.80 2.61
CA GLN A 185 -9.25 30.83 4.04
C GLN A 185 -10.66 30.30 4.34
N LYS A 186 -11.65 30.53 3.46
CA LYS A 186 -13.01 30.01 3.66
C LYS A 186 -13.06 28.49 3.45
N LEU A 187 -12.30 27.95 2.50
CA LEU A 187 -12.21 26.52 2.27
C LEU A 187 -11.47 25.80 3.40
N LEU A 188 -10.34 26.34 3.88
CA LEU A 188 -9.65 25.79 5.05
C LEU A 188 -10.54 25.76 6.29
N ASN A 189 -11.33 26.81 6.51
CA ASN A 189 -12.30 26.86 7.61
C ASN A 189 -13.46 25.88 7.43
N ASN A 190 -13.88 25.59 6.19
CA ASN A 190 -14.92 24.60 5.92
C ASN A 190 -14.40 23.18 6.08
N PHE A 191 -13.19 22.87 5.61
CA PHE A 191 -12.52 21.60 5.85
C PHE A 191 -12.30 21.36 7.35
N ALA A 192 -11.83 22.36 8.09
CA ALA A 192 -11.68 22.25 9.54
C ALA A 192 -13.03 21.92 10.21
N LYS A 193 -14.12 22.61 9.84
CA LYS A 193 -15.46 22.32 10.36
C LYS A 193 -16.00 20.94 9.97
N GLU A 194 -15.66 20.44 8.79
CA GLU A 194 -16.09 19.11 8.32
C GLU A 194 -15.34 18.01 9.06
N THR A 195 -14.02 18.16 9.22
CA THR A 195 -13.19 17.23 10.02
C THR A 195 -13.59 17.21 11.50
N GLU A 196 -13.98 18.35 12.06
CA GLU A 196 -14.46 18.43 13.45
C GLU A 196 -15.82 17.74 13.62
N LYS A 197 -16.73 17.87 12.65
CA LYS A 197 -17.99 17.13 12.62
C LYS A 197 -17.80 15.62 12.50
N GLU A 198 -16.85 15.17 11.67
CA GLU A 198 -16.52 13.75 11.55
C GLU A 198 -15.89 13.20 12.82
N ASN A 199 -14.98 13.94 13.45
CA ASN A 199 -14.39 13.55 14.74
C ASN A 199 -15.46 13.42 15.84
N MET A 200 -16.42 14.34 15.89
CA MET A 200 -17.55 14.26 16.83
C MET A 200 -18.45 13.04 16.53
N ARG A 201 -18.66 12.68 15.26
CA ARG A 201 -19.38 11.46 14.89
C ARG A 201 -18.62 10.19 15.27
N MET A 202 -17.30 10.16 15.10
CA MET A 202 -16.45 9.02 15.49
C MET A 202 -16.45 8.82 17.00
N ILE A 203 -16.43 9.90 17.78
CA ILE A 203 -16.56 9.85 19.24
C ILE A 203 -17.93 9.31 19.66
N ASP A 204 -19.03 9.76 19.02
CA ASP A 204 -20.38 9.25 19.30
C ASP A 204 -20.55 7.78 18.91
N LEU A 205 -19.97 7.37 17.77
CA LEU A 205 -19.93 5.96 17.34
C LEU A 205 -19.14 5.10 18.32
N SER A 206 -17.97 5.56 18.77
CA SER A 206 -17.17 4.87 19.79
C SER A 206 -17.94 4.72 21.11
N GLY A 207 -18.59 5.80 21.57
CA GLY A 207 -19.40 5.78 22.79
C GLY A 207 -20.65 4.89 22.67
N LYS A 208 -21.22 4.75 21.48
CA LYS A 208 -22.30 3.78 21.19
C LYS A 208 -21.76 2.34 21.16
N LEU A 209 -20.57 2.12 20.60
CA LEU A 209 -19.91 0.82 20.57
C LEU A 209 -19.60 0.31 21.98
N ASP A 210 -19.11 1.18 22.87
CA ASP A 210 -18.85 0.83 24.26
C ASP A 210 -20.13 0.54 25.06
N LYS A 211 -21.27 1.14 24.69
CA LYS A 211 -22.58 0.81 25.27
C LYS A 211 -23.16 -0.51 24.75
N ILE A 212 -22.71 -0.97 23.58
CA ILE A 212 -23.11 -2.25 22.96
C ILE A 212 -22.24 -3.41 23.46
N LYS A 213 -21.15 -3.15 24.20
CA LYS A 213 -20.42 -4.19 24.94
C LYS A 213 -21.32 -4.81 26.03
N VAL A 214 -22.05 -5.86 25.65
CA VAL A 214 -22.68 -6.79 26.58
C VAL A 214 -21.56 -7.38 27.45
N LYS A 215 -21.70 -7.27 28.78
CA LYS A 215 -20.78 -7.88 29.74
C LYS A 215 -20.68 -9.39 29.44
N GLY A 216 -19.57 -9.81 28.83
CA GLY A 216 -19.24 -11.22 28.63
C GLY A 216 -18.99 -11.67 27.19
N THR A 217 -19.15 -10.82 26.17
CA THR A 217 -18.77 -11.19 24.79
C THR A 217 -17.79 -10.17 24.24
N GLY A 218 -16.50 -10.53 24.17
CA GLY A 218 -15.51 -9.77 23.42
C GLY A 218 -15.95 -9.55 21.96
N ASN A 219 -15.35 -8.57 21.29
CA ASN A 219 -15.59 -8.35 19.86
C ASN A 219 -15.43 -9.68 19.13
N MET A 220 -16.37 -10.06 18.25
CA MET A 220 -16.28 -11.34 17.54
C MET A 220 -14.91 -11.52 16.87
N ALA A 221 -14.34 -10.44 16.32
CA ALA A 221 -12.99 -10.44 15.75
C ALA A 221 -11.87 -10.76 16.77
N GLU A 222 -11.95 -10.25 18.01
CA GLU A 222 -10.99 -10.59 19.06
C GLU A 222 -11.18 -12.03 19.57
N ASN A 223 -12.41 -12.51 19.65
CA ASN A 223 -12.68 -13.90 20.02
C ASN A 223 -12.18 -14.88 18.93
N TYR A 224 -12.24 -14.50 17.64
CA TYR A 224 -11.69 -15.29 16.53
C TYR A 224 -10.16 -15.27 16.49
N LEU A 225 -9.53 -14.18 16.91
CA LEU A 225 -8.06 -14.06 16.93
C LEU A 225 -7.44 -14.69 18.19
N ASN A 226 -8.19 -14.73 19.31
CA ASN A 226 -7.73 -15.27 20.58
C ASN A 226 -8.26 -16.69 20.89
N SER A 227 -9.10 -17.29 20.03
CA SER A 227 -9.47 -18.69 20.18
C SER A 227 -8.30 -19.59 19.73
N GLU A 228 -7.49 -20.03 20.69
CA GLU A 228 -6.46 -21.07 20.51
C GLU A 228 -7.05 -22.50 20.41
N GLU A 229 -8.38 -22.64 20.29
CA GLU A 229 -9.01 -23.94 20.09
C GLU A 229 -9.06 -24.29 18.60
N THR A 230 -8.18 -25.22 18.19
CA THR A 230 -8.32 -25.99 16.95
C THR A 230 -9.60 -26.82 17.06
N ASP A 231 -10.70 -26.25 16.56
CA ASP A 231 -12.01 -26.90 16.59
C ASP A 231 -12.09 -27.97 15.48
N ASP A 232 -11.33 -29.05 15.67
CA ASP A 232 -11.18 -30.21 14.78
C ASP A 232 -12.48 -31.03 14.63
N ASN A 233 -13.58 -30.62 15.27
CA ASN A 233 -14.83 -31.36 15.28
C ASN A 233 -15.98 -30.74 14.48
N SER A 234 -15.76 -29.61 13.80
CA SER A 234 -16.73 -29.14 12.81
C SER A 234 -16.77 -30.08 11.60
N VAL A 235 -17.93 -30.71 11.37
CA VAL A 235 -18.22 -31.53 10.16
C VAL A 235 -17.90 -30.76 8.87
N PHE A 236 -18.01 -29.43 8.92
CA PHE A 236 -17.65 -28.53 7.83
C PHE A 236 -16.14 -28.49 7.59
N ALA A 237 -15.32 -28.37 8.64
CA ALA A 237 -13.85 -28.42 8.55
C ALA A 237 -13.36 -29.78 8.04
N LYS A 238 -13.95 -30.89 8.52
CA LYS A 238 -13.65 -32.25 8.03
C LYS A 238 -13.98 -32.45 6.55
N THR A 239 -14.97 -31.72 6.01
CA THR A 239 -15.35 -31.82 4.59
C THR A 239 -14.38 -31.06 3.69
N LEU A 240 -13.82 -29.93 4.15
CA LEU A 240 -12.76 -29.20 3.45
C LEU A 240 -11.42 -29.94 3.50
N MET A 241 -11.12 -30.63 4.60
CA MET A 241 -9.90 -31.41 4.80
C MET A 241 -9.88 -32.75 4.04
N ARG A 242 -11.02 -33.28 3.62
CA ARG A 242 -11.13 -34.58 2.93
C ARG A 242 -10.90 -34.47 1.41
N LYS A 243 -9.78 -33.89 0.97
CA LYS A 243 -9.06 -34.22 -0.30
C LYS A 243 -7.86 -33.30 -0.55
N LYS A 244 -6.72 -33.64 0.06
CA LYS A 244 -5.45 -33.99 -0.58
C LYS A 244 -4.49 -34.23 0.58
N SER A 245 -4.09 -35.48 0.79
CA SER A 245 -2.90 -35.77 1.56
C SER A 245 -1.77 -34.90 1.04
N GLU A 246 -1.13 -34.15 1.93
CA GLU A 246 0.07 -33.38 1.64
C GLU A 246 1.05 -34.28 0.84
N PRO A 247 1.57 -33.82 -0.31
CA PRO A 247 2.60 -34.57 -1.00
C PRO A 247 3.81 -34.66 -0.06
N ASN A 248 4.32 -35.89 0.12
CA ASN A 248 5.52 -36.12 0.92
C ASN A 248 6.65 -35.18 0.43
N PRO A 249 7.49 -34.65 1.34
CA PRO A 249 8.54 -33.68 1.03
C PRO A 249 9.58 -34.17 -0.01
N SER A 250 9.55 -35.44 -0.37
CA SER A 250 10.42 -36.06 -1.37
C SER A 250 9.97 -35.86 -2.83
N GLU A 251 8.69 -35.53 -3.09
CA GLU A 251 8.17 -35.39 -4.47
C GLU A 251 8.23 -33.96 -5.03
N SER A 252 8.25 -32.94 -4.17
CA SER A 252 8.27 -31.54 -4.63
C SER A 252 9.67 -30.91 -4.62
N GLY A 253 10.67 -31.54 -4.02
CA GLY A 253 12.05 -31.02 -3.94
C GLY A 253 12.19 -29.65 -3.27
N PHE A 254 11.11 -29.12 -2.69
CA PHE A 254 11.03 -27.77 -2.16
C PHE A 254 10.73 -27.86 -0.67
N ASN A 255 11.66 -27.37 0.14
CA ASN A 255 11.55 -27.37 1.58
C ASN A 255 11.48 -25.91 2.05
N LEU A 256 10.34 -25.50 2.61
CA LEU A 256 10.08 -24.10 2.98
C LEU A 256 11.10 -23.58 4.00
N GLU A 257 11.58 -24.45 4.88
CA GLU A 257 12.58 -24.09 5.88
C GLU A 257 13.98 -23.91 5.29
N ASP A 258 14.34 -24.69 4.27
CA ASP A 258 15.61 -24.47 3.55
C ASP A 258 15.51 -23.24 2.63
N ALA A 259 14.31 -22.86 2.17
CA ALA A 259 14.07 -21.64 1.41
C ALA A 259 14.10 -20.37 2.29
N LEU A 260 13.70 -20.48 3.55
CA LEU A 260 13.77 -19.38 4.52
C LEU A 260 15.19 -19.20 5.09
N ASN A 261 15.99 -20.27 5.13
CA ASN A 261 17.38 -20.26 5.58
C ASN A 261 18.28 -21.02 4.58
N PRO A 262 18.59 -20.42 3.41
CA PRO A 262 19.44 -21.06 2.42
C PRO A 262 20.83 -21.34 3.01
N LYS A 263 21.28 -22.60 2.90
CA LYS A 263 22.61 -23.03 3.33
C LYS A 263 23.65 -22.99 2.21
N GLU A 264 23.20 -22.75 0.98
CA GLU A 264 24.03 -22.65 -0.21
C GLU A 264 24.42 -21.20 -0.44
N ASP A 265 25.65 -20.99 -0.92
CA ASP A 265 26.14 -19.66 -1.25
C ASP A 265 25.36 -19.08 -2.43
N LEU A 266 25.17 -17.75 -2.44
CA LEU A 266 24.33 -17.05 -3.43
C LEU A 266 24.71 -17.37 -4.88
N ASP A 267 26.00 -17.57 -5.16
CA ASP A 267 26.52 -17.92 -6.48
C ASP A 267 26.07 -19.31 -6.96
N GLU A 268 25.88 -20.25 -6.03
CA GLU A 268 25.44 -21.62 -6.30
C GLU A 268 23.92 -21.66 -6.54
N ILE A 269 23.17 -20.89 -5.75
CA ILE A 269 21.73 -20.66 -5.95
C ILE A 269 21.48 -19.99 -7.31
N MET A 270 22.26 -18.97 -7.67
CA MET A 270 22.10 -18.26 -8.95
C MET A 270 22.45 -19.13 -10.17
N LYS A 271 23.36 -20.11 -10.03
CA LYS A 271 23.61 -21.12 -11.06
C LYS A 271 22.44 -22.11 -11.22
N ALA A 272 21.82 -22.53 -10.12
CA ALA A 272 20.69 -23.48 -10.16
C ALA A 272 19.44 -22.91 -10.85
N PHE A 273 19.29 -21.59 -10.86
CA PHE A 273 18.19 -20.88 -11.52
C PHE A 273 18.54 -20.35 -12.92
N ASP A 274 19.66 -20.78 -13.51
CA ASP A 274 20.03 -20.51 -14.91
C ASP A 274 20.11 -19.01 -15.27
N PHE A 275 20.44 -18.16 -14.29
CA PHE A 275 20.58 -16.71 -14.49
C PHE A 275 21.89 -16.31 -15.18
N PHE A 276 22.84 -17.24 -15.31
CA PHE A 276 24.05 -17.04 -16.08
C PHE A 276 23.84 -17.60 -17.48
N ILE A 277 23.71 -16.70 -18.46
CA ILE A 277 23.94 -17.04 -19.86
C ILE A 277 25.38 -17.55 -19.92
N GLU A 278 25.58 -18.83 -20.20
CA GLU A 278 26.88 -19.37 -20.58
C GLU A 278 27.38 -18.54 -21.77
N ASN A 279 28.31 -17.64 -21.52
CA ASN A 279 29.13 -17.11 -22.59
C ASN A 279 30.02 -18.28 -23.02
N ASP A 280 29.60 -18.97 -24.08
CA ASP A 280 30.43 -19.89 -24.85
C ASP A 280 31.63 -19.13 -25.44
N GLU A 281 32.64 -18.88 -24.60
CA GLU A 281 34.01 -18.69 -25.05
C GLU A 281 34.66 -20.06 -25.16
N ASN A 282 34.35 -20.77 -26.25
CA ASN A 282 35.21 -21.80 -26.81
C ASN A 282 35.23 -21.64 -28.34
N GLY A 283 35.75 -20.49 -28.77
CA GLY A 283 36.52 -20.40 -30.01
C GLY A 283 37.99 -20.72 -29.70
N GLU A 284 38.59 -21.57 -30.53
CA GLU A 284 40.00 -22.04 -30.52
C GLU A 284 40.28 -23.16 -29.49
N LYS A 285 40.46 -24.43 -29.86
CA LYS A 285 41.20 -25.05 -30.98
C LYS A 285 40.64 -26.42 -31.32
#